data_AF-A0A7H8R2J0-F1
#
_entry.id   AF-A0A7H8R2J0-F1
#
_cell.length_a   1.000
_cell.length_b   1.000
_cell.length_c   1.000
_cell.angle_alpha   90.00
_cell.angle_beta   90.00
_cell.angle_gamma   90.00
#
_symmetry.space_group_name_H-M   'P 1'
#
loop_
_entity.id
_entity.type
_entity.pdbx_description
1 polymer ?
#
loop_
_entity_poly.entity_id
_entity_poly.type
_entity_poly.pdbx_seq_one_letter_code
_entity_poly.pdbx_strand_id
1 'polypeptide(L)'
;MRVSELIETINSATITGQLDQVDEQQRAQLSQACGKLKALCESPLEKTMSILFSGHQVMAVRLGVDLKLFDAIISRSSQTEKKEVAVSQIAEDTKADPALVGRIMKFLASIGILKQSSPETFLSTPLAAAYASTSPLAAAVIHFTHFHTFLTKLPEYFAQNGWKNPGDTNDTPFQFAMGNKLRYFDYLSSKPYYQDAFNTVMTSSYRRTGKKWFEFFPVEKKLQVQDESDVLLVDVGGGHGSDLLLFQEQFLDLPGTLILQDLPHVIETATIPSSIIGQGHDFFDEQPVKGAKAYYLRTVLHDWPDAQVVQILTRLRDAMDLSSLLLIEEKAMPEKNLPLMAAVGDMSMMVSFASAERTEREYGKLLEEAGLELVKCWAPQETFGTQPSLLEAKIKAGWKPPTG
;
A
#
# COMPACT_ATOMS: atom_id res chain seq x y z
N MET A 1 -13.96 38.23 4.90
CA MET A 1 -13.98 38.13 3.43
C MET A 1 -15.39 37.74 3.00
N ARG A 2 -15.98 38.47 2.06
CA ARG A 2 -17.29 38.13 1.46
C ARG A 2 -17.12 36.96 0.48
N VAL A 3 -18.18 36.21 0.18
CA VAL A 3 -18.12 35.08 -0.78
C VAL A 3 -17.67 35.54 -2.17
N SER A 4 -18.11 36.72 -2.62
CA SER A 4 -17.67 37.32 -3.89
C SER A 4 -16.17 37.60 -3.94
N GLU A 5 -15.60 38.13 -2.85
CA GLU A 5 -14.15 38.40 -2.74
C GLU A 5 -13.34 37.10 -2.78
N LEU A 6 -13.87 36.02 -2.16
CA LEU A 6 -13.24 34.69 -2.23
C LEU A 6 -13.24 34.13 -3.66
N ILE A 7 -14.36 34.23 -4.37
CA ILE A 7 -14.48 33.79 -5.78
C ILE A 7 -13.50 34.55 -6.67
N GLU A 8 -13.44 35.88 -6.54
CA GLU A 8 -12.51 36.72 -7.30
C GLU A 8 -11.05 36.35 -7.01
N THR A 9 -10.71 36.15 -5.73
CA THR A 9 -9.37 35.75 -5.31
C THR A 9 -8.96 34.41 -5.96
N ILE A 10 -9.83 33.39 -5.88
CA ILE A 10 -9.56 32.07 -6.47
C ILE A 10 -9.41 32.17 -7.99
N ASN A 11 -10.32 32.87 -8.68
CA ASN A 11 -10.27 33.02 -10.13
C ASN A 11 -9.00 33.75 -10.57
N SER A 12 -8.60 34.80 -9.85
CA SER A 12 -7.36 35.53 -10.16
C SER A 12 -6.11 34.64 -10.05
N ALA A 13 -6.05 33.77 -9.04
CA ALA A 13 -4.93 32.86 -8.83
C ALA A 13 -4.74 31.86 -9.98
N THR A 14 -5.80 31.55 -10.74
CA THR A 14 -5.72 30.63 -11.90
C THR A 14 -5.16 31.27 -13.16
N ILE A 15 -5.06 32.60 -13.22
CA ILE A 15 -4.67 33.35 -14.44
C ILE A 15 -3.28 33.99 -14.28
N THR A 16 -2.87 34.30 -13.05
CA THR A 16 -1.66 35.09 -12.76
C THR A 16 -0.35 34.32 -12.88
N GLY A 17 -0.37 33.00 -13.13
CA GLY A 17 0.82 32.14 -13.17
C GLY A 17 1.53 32.00 -11.81
N GLN A 18 0.97 32.56 -10.74
CA GLN A 18 1.57 32.51 -9.39
C GLN A 18 1.68 31.08 -8.86
N LEU A 19 0.82 30.18 -9.33
CA LEU A 19 0.84 28.77 -8.98
C LEU A 19 1.94 27.97 -9.71
N ASP A 20 2.64 28.56 -10.69
CA ASP A 20 3.69 27.88 -11.43
C ASP A 20 5.03 27.82 -10.66
N GLN A 21 5.14 28.57 -9.55
CA GLN A 21 6.36 28.70 -8.75
C GLN A 21 6.23 28.16 -7.31
N VAL A 22 5.12 27.47 -6.99
CA VAL A 22 4.93 26.91 -5.63
C VAL A 22 5.82 25.70 -5.41
N ASP A 23 6.37 25.58 -4.20
CA ASP A 23 7.06 24.37 -3.79
C ASP A 23 6.09 23.21 -3.51
N GLU A 24 6.62 22.01 -3.31
CA GLU A 24 5.81 20.80 -3.11
C GLU A 24 4.96 20.85 -1.83
N GLN A 25 5.46 21.49 -0.77
CA GLN A 25 4.73 21.62 0.50
C GLN A 25 3.55 22.60 0.33
N GLN A 26 3.80 23.74 -0.29
CA GLN A 26 2.78 24.73 -0.65
C GLN A 26 1.73 24.13 -1.59
N ARG A 27 2.17 23.39 -2.62
CA ARG A 27 1.28 22.66 -3.54
C ARG A 27 0.36 21.69 -2.78
N ALA A 28 0.91 20.90 -1.85
CA ALA A 28 0.14 19.97 -1.04
C ALA A 28 -0.87 20.68 -0.13
N GLN A 29 -0.47 21.77 0.54
CA GLN A 29 -1.35 22.58 1.38
C GLN A 29 -2.49 23.22 0.57
N LEU A 30 -2.17 23.80 -0.60
CA LEU A 30 -3.15 24.36 -1.52
C LEU A 30 -4.13 23.29 -2.01
N SER A 31 -3.63 22.13 -2.42
CA SER A 31 -4.49 21.00 -2.83
C SER A 31 -5.45 20.58 -1.73
N GLN A 32 -4.98 20.48 -0.48
CA GLN A 32 -5.82 20.16 0.67
C GLN A 32 -6.88 21.24 0.93
N ALA A 33 -6.53 22.52 0.84
CA ALA A 33 -7.45 23.64 1.01
C ALA A 33 -8.53 23.66 -0.09
N CYS A 34 -8.14 23.48 -1.34
CA CYS A 34 -9.06 23.36 -2.48
C CYS A 34 -10.01 22.17 -2.31
N GLY A 35 -9.51 21.04 -1.80
CA GLY A 35 -10.35 19.87 -1.49
C GLY A 35 -11.43 20.19 -0.45
N LYS A 36 -11.07 20.90 0.64
CA LYS A 36 -12.03 21.34 1.66
C LYS A 36 -13.07 22.29 1.09
N LEU A 37 -12.65 23.27 0.29
CA LEU A 37 -13.56 24.21 -0.35
C LEU A 37 -14.52 23.49 -1.31
N LYS A 38 -14.01 22.60 -2.16
CA LYS A 38 -14.83 21.80 -3.06
C LYS A 38 -15.88 20.99 -2.31
N ALA A 39 -15.50 20.34 -1.20
CA ALA A 39 -16.43 19.55 -0.39
C ALA A 39 -17.58 20.38 0.21
N LEU A 40 -17.39 21.68 0.43
CA LEU A 40 -18.45 22.59 0.92
C LEU A 40 -19.36 23.10 -0.20
N CYS A 41 -18.85 23.19 -1.43
CA CYS A 41 -19.58 23.75 -2.57
C CYS A 41 -20.28 22.69 -3.43
N GLU A 42 -19.79 21.44 -3.41
CA GLU A 42 -20.31 20.35 -4.25
C GLU A 42 -21.67 19.89 -3.73
N SER A 43 -22.70 19.94 -4.58
CA SER A 43 -24.04 19.45 -4.24
C SER A 43 -24.06 17.92 -4.10
N PRO A 44 -25.05 17.35 -3.40
CA PRO A 44 -25.19 15.90 -3.29
C PRO A 44 -25.26 15.19 -4.66
N LEU A 45 -25.92 15.80 -5.65
CA LEU A 45 -26.01 15.24 -7.01
C LEU A 45 -24.65 15.23 -7.69
N GLU A 46 -23.92 16.34 -7.66
CA GLU A 46 -22.58 16.43 -8.26
C GLU A 46 -21.61 15.46 -7.61
N LYS A 47 -21.63 15.37 -6.28
CA LYS A 47 -20.80 14.42 -5.53
C LYS A 47 -21.09 12.98 -5.95
N THR A 48 -22.36 12.63 -6.01
CA THR A 48 -22.81 11.27 -6.38
C THR A 48 -22.38 10.93 -7.80
N MET A 49 -22.61 11.82 -8.75
CA MET A 49 -22.19 11.61 -10.14
C MET A 49 -20.67 11.52 -10.27
N SER A 50 -19.92 12.34 -9.53
CA SER A 50 -18.45 12.25 -9.50
C SER A 50 -17.97 10.88 -9.00
N ILE A 51 -18.64 10.30 -8.00
CA ILE A 51 -18.31 8.96 -7.48
C ILE A 51 -18.64 7.90 -8.54
N LEU A 52 -19.87 7.91 -9.07
CA LEU A 52 -20.33 6.92 -10.05
C LEU A 52 -19.50 6.93 -11.34
N PHE A 53 -19.13 8.12 -11.81
CA PHE A 53 -18.38 8.26 -13.06
C PHE A 53 -16.87 8.10 -12.88
N SER A 54 -16.34 8.10 -11.65
CA SER A 54 -14.91 7.86 -11.39
C SER A 54 -14.43 6.52 -12.00
N GLY A 55 -15.27 5.48 -11.97
CA GLY A 55 -14.95 4.18 -12.57
C GLY A 55 -14.67 4.25 -14.08
N HIS A 56 -15.42 5.11 -14.80
CA HIS A 56 -15.20 5.30 -16.24
C HIS A 56 -13.84 5.95 -16.53
N GLN A 57 -13.42 6.88 -15.65
CA GLN A 57 -12.14 7.57 -15.80
C GLN A 57 -10.98 6.60 -15.68
N VAL A 58 -10.98 5.76 -14.64
CA VAL A 58 -9.90 4.79 -14.43
C VAL A 58 -9.87 3.75 -15.56
N MET A 59 -11.02 3.30 -16.07
CA MET A 59 -11.06 2.39 -17.23
C MET A 59 -10.53 3.04 -18.51
N ALA A 60 -10.81 4.32 -18.76
CA ALA A 60 -10.26 5.03 -19.91
C ALA A 60 -8.72 5.13 -19.85
N VAL A 61 -8.16 5.39 -18.67
CA VAL A 61 -6.70 5.36 -18.46
C VAL A 61 -6.16 3.96 -18.70
N ARG A 62 -6.83 2.93 -18.18
CA ARG A 62 -6.43 1.53 -18.36
C ARG A 62 -6.41 1.11 -19.83
N LEU A 63 -7.42 1.49 -20.61
CA LEU A 63 -7.42 1.28 -22.06
C LEU A 63 -6.22 1.98 -22.74
N GLY A 64 -5.89 3.20 -22.32
CA GLY A 64 -4.71 3.90 -22.80
C GLY A 64 -3.40 3.17 -22.50
N VAL A 65 -3.27 2.61 -21.28
CA VAL A 65 -2.11 1.81 -20.88
C VAL A 65 -2.01 0.53 -21.72
N ASP A 66 -3.11 -0.23 -21.85
CA ASP A 66 -3.10 -1.53 -22.55
C ASP A 66 -2.87 -1.40 -24.06
N LEU A 67 -3.35 -0.29 -24.66
CA LEU A 67 -3.08 0.03 -26.06
C LEU A 67 -1.67 0.60 -26.30
N LYS A 68 -0.88 0.83 -25.25
CA LYS A 68 0.39 1.59 -25.32
C LYS A 68 0.22 2.96 -25.98
N LEU A 69 -0.95 3.57 -25.75
CA LEU A 69 -1.37 4.83 -26.35
C LEU A 69 -0.48 5.98 -25.86
N PHE A 70 -0.09 5.97 -24.58
CA PHE A 70 0.77 7.01 -24.01
C PHE A 70 2.18 6.99 -24.63
N ASP A 71 2.76 5.80 -24.85
CA ASP A 71 4.06 5.65 -25.51
C ASP A 71 4.02 6.15 -26.97
N ALA A 72 2.96 5.81 -27.72
CA ALA A 72 2.76 6.29 -29.08
C ALA A 72 2.64 7.82 -29.14
N ILE A 73 1.84 8.41 -28.23
CA ILE A 73 1.69 9.87 -28.12
C ILE A 73 3.03 10.53 -27.81
N ILE A 74 3.79 10.03 -26.83
CA ILE A 74 5.10 10.60 -26.46
C ILE A 74 6.07 10.56 -27.65
N SER A 75 6.15 9.41 -28.33
CA SER A 75 7.02 9.23 -29.48
C SER A 75 6.66 10.21 -30.61
N ARG A 76 5.40 10.28 -31.03
CA ARG A 76 4.95 11.19 -32.09
C ARG A 76 5.06 12.66 -31.69
N SER A 77 4.78 13.01 -30.42
CA SER A 77 4.90 14.38 -29.92
C SER A 77 6.33 14.90 -29.97
N SER A 78 7.34 14.03 -29.78
CA SER A 78 8.76 14.40 -29.90
C SER A 78 9.23 14.66 -31.33
N GLN A 79 8.47 14.21 -32.33
CA GLN A 79 8.82 14.31 -33.75
C GLN A 79 8.28 15.58 -34.42
N THR A 80 7.47 16.38 -33.71
CA THR A 80 6.83 17.58 -34.28
C THR A 80 7.12 18.80 -33.42
N GLU A 81 7.41 19.95 -34.05
CA GLU A 81 7.67 21.20 -33.33
C GLU A 81 6.46 21.66 -32.51
N LYS A 82 5.25 21.39 -33.00
CA LYS A 82 3.99 21.71 -32.33
C LYS A 82 3.62 20.74 -31.20
N LYS A 83 4.29 19.58 -31.11
CA LYS A 83 3.99 18.48 -30.19
C LYS A 83 2.56 17.93 -30.30
N GLU A 84 1.88 18.19 -31.42
CA GLU A 84 0.54 17.71 -31.71
C GLU A 84 0.59 16.32 -32.34
N VAL A 85 -0.41 15.50 -32.02
CA VAL A 85 -0.60 14.15 -32.57
C VAL A 85 -2.03 13.98 -33.06
N ALA A 86 -2.19 13.34 -34.22
CA ALA A 86 -3.50 13.05 -34.80
C ALA A 86 -4.00 11.64 -34.42
N VAL A 87 -5.32 11.48 -34.30
CA VAL A 87 -5.95 10.17 -34.00
C VAL A 87 -5.51 9.09 -34.98
N SER A 88 -5.43 9.41 -36.28
CA SER A 88 -4.99 8.46 -37.32
C SER A 88 -3.56 7.97 -37.12
N GLN A 89 -2.64 8.84 -36.67
CA GLN A 89 -1.24 8.47 -36.41
C GLN A 89 -1.13 7.53 -35.22
N ILE A 90 -1.87 7.82 -34.15
CA ILE A 90 -1.89 6.97 -32.95
C ILE A 90 -2.57 5.63 -33.26
N ALA A 91 -3.64 5.62 -34.06
CA ALA A 91 -4.28 4.39 -34.51
C ALA A 91 -3.34 3.51 -35.35
N GLU A 92 -2.53 4.12 -36.23
CA GLU A 92 -1.49 3.42 -36.99
C GLU A 92 -0.43 2.79 -36.07
N ASP A 93 0.11 3.56 -35.12
CA ASP A 93 1.17 3.09 -34.20
C ASP A 93 0.69 1.98 -33.26
N THR A 94 -0.55 2.11 -32.76
CA THR A 94 -1.17 1.14 -31.83
C THR A 94 -1.84 -0.02 -32.54
N LYS A 95 -1.97 0.03 -33.88
CA LYS A 95 -2.70 -0.94 -34.72
C LYS A 95 -4.16 -1.14 -34.27
N ALA A 96 -4.76 -0.09 -33.74
CA ALA A 96 -6.13 -0.09 -33.24
C ALA A 96 -7.09 0.62 -34.20
N ASP A 97 -8.39 0.35 -34.04
CA ASP A 97 -9.42 1.04 -34.81
C ASP A 97 -9.40 2.57 -34.53
N PRO A 98 -9.37 3.43 -35.56
CA PRO A 98 -9.30 4.88 -35.36
C PRO A 98 -10.48 5.46 -34.58
N ALA A 99 -11.69 4.91 -34.71
CA ALA A 99 -12.84 5.39 -33.96
C ALA A 99 -12.71 5.05 -32.47
N LEU A 100 -12.20 3.86 -32.13
CA LEU A 100 -11.87 3.50 -30.75
C LEU A 100 -10.79 4.41 -30.15
N VAL A 101 -9.68 4.63 -30.87
CA VAL A 101 -8.60 5.52 -30.42
C VAL A 101 -9.11 6.93 -30.21
N GLY A 102 -9.88 7.47 -31.16
CA GLY A 102 -10.50 8.78 -31.03
C GLY A 102 -11.41 8.90 -29.81
N ARG A 103 -12.20 7.87 -29.50
CA ARG A 103 -13.05 7.85 -28.28
C ARG A 103 -12.22 7.88 -27.01
N ILE A 104 -11.15 7.09 -26.93
CA ILE A 104 -10.26 7.06 -25.76
C ILE A 104 -9.54 8.41 -25.59
N MET A 105 -8.96 8.95 -26.66
CA MET A 105 -8.26 10.24 -26.60
C MET A 105 -9.19 11.40 -26.22
N LYS A 106 -10.41 11.44 -26.76
CA LYS A 106 -11.45 12.43 -26.37
C LYS A 106 -11.79 12.32 -24.88
N PHE A 107 -11.93 11.10 -24.36
CA PHE A 107 -12.17 10.89 -22.94
C PHE A 107 -10.99 11.38 -22.09
N LEU A 108 -9.76 10.94 -22.42
CA LEU A 108 -8.55 11.35 -21.71
C LEU A 108 -8.33 12.87 -21.73
N ALA A 109 -8.72 13.54 -22.81
CA ALA A 109 -8.71 15.00 -22.89
C ALA A 109 -9.73 15.66 -21.95
N SER A 110 -10.94 15.09 -21.84
CA SER A 110 -12.00 15.61 -20.95
C SER A 110 -11.64 15.57 -19.47
N ILE A 111 -10.72 14.68 -19.07
CA ILE A 111 -10.21 14.57 -17.71
C ILE A 111 -8.80 15.18 -17.53
N GLY A 112 -8.33 15.94 -18.52
CA GLY A 112 -7.08 16.70 -18.44
C GLY A 112 -5.79 15.89 -18.56
N ILE A 113 -5.86 14.61 -18.93
CA ILE A 113 -4.68 13.79 -19.21
C ILE A 113 -4.09 14.16 -20.56
N LEU A 114 -4.94 14.47 -21.54
CA LEU A 114 -4.54 15.07 -22.81
C LEU A 114 -5.12 16.48 -22.93
N LYS A 115 -4.63 17.26 -23.89
CA LYS A 115 -5.28 18.52 -24.29
C LYS A 115 -5.71 18.40 -25.75
N GLN A 116 -7.00 18.59 -26.02
CA GLN A 116 -7.51 18.58 -27.38
C GLN A 116 -7.24 19.94 -28.05
N SER A 117 -6.58 19.94 -29.21
CA SER A 117 -6.31 21.16 -29.98
C SER A 117 -7.25 21.34 -31.17
N SER A 118 -7.73 20.25 -31.77
CA SER A 118 -8.79 20.23 -32.79
C SER A 118 -9.62 18.93 -32.69
N PRO A 119 -10.70 18.74 -33.46
CA PRO A 119 -11.55 17.54 -33.35
C PRO A 119 -10.80 16.21 -33.35
N GLU A 120 -9.70 16.10 -34.11
CA GLU A 120 -8.92 14.87 -34.28
C GLU A 120 -7.42 15.05 -33.94
N THR A 121 -7.04 16.14 -33.26
CA THR A 121 -5.65 16.40 -32.84
C THR A 121 -5.54 16.75 -31.36
N PHE A 122 -4.48 16.24 -30.74
CA PHE A 122 -4.27 16.31 -29.30
C PHE A 122 -2.80 16.66 -28.97
N LEU A 123 -2.59 17.18 -27.77
CA LEU A 123 -1.31 17.50 -27.16
C LEU A 123 -1.11 16.61 -25.93
N SER A 124 0.12 16.11 -25.77
CA SER A 124 0.54 15.43 -24.54
C SER A 124 0.64 16.41 -23.36
N THR A 125 0.36 15.94 -22.15
CA THR A 125 0.57 16.68 -20.90
C THR A 125 1.59 15.95 -20.03
N PRO A 126 2.15 16.58 -18.99
CA PRO A 126 2.99 15.87 -18.01
C PRO A 126 2.28 14.65 -17.40
N LEU A 127 0.96 14.70 -17.22
CA LEU A 127 0.18 13.59 -16.68
C LEU A 127 0.04 12.43 -17.67
N ALA A 128 -0.08 12.69 -18.98
CA ALA A 128 -0.03 11.62 -19.99
C ALA A 128 1.32 10.90 -20.00
N ALA A 129 2.42 11.65 -19.89
CA ALA A 129 3.76 11.07 -19.83
C ALA A 129 3.98 10.18 -18.58
N ALA A 130 3.30 10.50 -17.48
CA ALA A 130 3.34 9.72 -16.25
C ALA A 130 2.75 8.30 -16.41
N TYR A 131 1.96 8.04 -17.45
CA TYR A 131 1.36 6.74 -17.75
C TYR A 131 2.04 5.97 -18.88
N ALA A 132 3.27 6.36 -19.27
CA ALA A 132 4.08 5.57 -20.20
C ALA A 132 4.25 4.13 -19.69
N SER A 133 4.41 3.16 -20.60
CA SER A 133 4.45 1.73 -20.26
C SER A 133 5.58 1.34 -19.29
N THR A 134 6.66 2.12 -19.25
CA THR A 134 7.79 1.93 -18.32
C THR A 134 7.58 2.56 -16.94
N SER A 135 6.49 3.32 -16.76
CA SER A 135 6.20 4.00 -15.51
C SER A 135 5.57 3.07 -14.48
N PRO A 136 5.99 3.13 -13.19
CA PRO A 136 5.30 2.45 -12.10
C PRO A 136 3.81 2.83 -11.98
N LEU A 137 3.41 4.02 -12.45
CA LEU A 137 2.01 4.43 -12.42
C LEU A 137 1.15 3.68 -13.45
N ALA A 138 1.72 3.24 -14.57
CA ALA A 138 1.01 2.36 -15.50
C ALA A 138 0.73 1.00 -14.84
N ALA A 139 1.72 0.44 -14.14
CA ALA A 139 1.52 -0.77 -13.33
C ALA A 139 0.49 -0.57 -12.22
N ALA A 140 0.47 0.60 -11.55
CA ALA A 140 -0.54 0.93 -10.56
C ALA A 140 -1.96 0.97 -11.15
N VAL A 141 -2.13 1.60 -12.33
CA VAL A 141 -3.40 1.55 -13.06
C VAL A 141 -3.80 0.11 -13.32
N ILE A 142 -2.86 -0.73 -13.78
CA ILE A 142 -3.16 -2.14 -14.07
C ILE A 142 -3.62 -2.90 -12.82
N HIS A 143 -2.87 -2.77 -11.73
CA HIS A 143 -3.12 -3.42 -10.46
C HIS A 143 -4.47 -2.99 -9.87
N PHE A 144 -4.71 -1.70 -9.65
CA PHE A 144 -5.94 -1.25 -8.99
C PHE A 144 -7.20 -1.43 -9.86
N THR A 145 -7.09 -1.40 -11.18
CA THR A 145 -8.23 -1.73 -12.05
C THR A 145 -8.52 -3.22 -12.09
N HIS A 146 -7.53 -4.08 -11.83
CA HIS A 146 -7.79 -5.49 -11.59
C HIS A 146 -8.69 -5.66 -10.36
N PHE A 147 -8.50 -4.85 -9.30
CA PHE A 147 -9.37 -4.93 -8.11
C PHE A 147 -10.84 -4.68 -8.42
N HIS A 148 -11.14 -3.86 -9.43
CA HIS A 148 -12.52 -3.60 -9.79
C HIS A 148 -13.27 -4.87 -10.27
N THR A 149 -12.57 -5.89 -10.78
CA THR A 149 -13.22 -7.14 -11.22
C THR A 149 -13.93 -7.85 -10.07
N PHE A 150 -13.40 -7.74 -8.86
CA PHE A 150 -13.97 -8.36 -7.67
C PHE A 150 -14.75 -7.38 -6.79
N LEU A 151 -14.41 -6.09 -6.77
CA LEU A 151 -15.18 -5.08 -6.03
C LEU A 151 -16.64 -4.99 -6.51
N THR A 152 -16.89 -5.20 -7.80
CA THR A 152 -18.25 -5.16 -8.37
C THR A 152 -19.16 -6.28 -7.85
N LYS A 153 -18.59 -7.33 -7.23
CA LYS A 153 -19.31 -8.47 -6.67
C LYS A 153 -19.59 -8.37 -5.17
N LEU A 154 -19.08 -7.35 -4.48
CA LEU A 154 -19.28 -7.21 -3.03
C LEU A 154 -20.74 -7.13 -2.59
N PRO A 155 -21.65 -6.39 -3.24
CA PRO A 155 -23.04 -6.34 -2.81
C PRO A 155 -23.71 -7.73 -2.83
N GLU A 156 -23.39 -8.53 -3.86
CA GLU A 156 -23.88 -9.90 -4.01
C GLU A 156 -23.29 -10.82 -2.92
N TYR A 157 -21.97 -10.77 -2.73
CA TYR A 157 -21.27 -11.55 -1.71
C TYR A 157 -21.82 -11.28 -0.30
N PHE A 158 -21.92 -10.01 0.11
CA PHE A 158 -22.36 -9.67 1.46
C PHE A 158 -23.85 -9.99 1.68
N ALA A 159 -24.69 -9.81 0.67
CA ALA A 159 -26.09 -10.22 0.77
C ALA A 159 -26.23 -11.74 1.00
N GLN A 160 -25.42 -12.57 0.33
CA GLN A 160 -25.42 -14.02 0.50
C GLN A 160 -24.81 -14.47 1.84
N ASN A 161 -23.86 -13.72 2.37
CA ASN A 161 -23.13 -14.05 3.60
C ASN A 161 -23.64 -13.33 4.86
N GLY A 162 -24.84 -12.74 4.78
CA GLY A 162 -25.51 -12.13 5.92
C GLY A 162 -24.81 -10.88 6.47
N TRP A 163 -24.14 -10.12 5.59
CA TRP A 163 -23.46 -8.86 5.92
C TRP A 163 -22.40 -8.98 7.01
N LYS A 164 -21.70 -10.14 7.06
CA LYS A 164 -20.60 -10.41 7.99
C LYS A 164 -19.27 -10.03 7.38
N ASN A 165 -18.34 -9.58 8.24
CA ASN A 165 -16.94 -9.42 7.85
C ASN A 165 -16.34 -10.79 7.53
N PRO A 166 -15.65 -10.98 6.38
CA PRO A 166 -14.96 -12.23 6.10
C PRO A 166 -13.81 -12.45 7.09
N GLY A 167 -13.59 -13.71 7.48
CA GLY A 167 -12.48 -14.11 8.37
C GLY A 167 -11.84 -15.45 8.02
N ASP A 168 -12.21 -16.05 6.89
CA ASP A 168 -11.61 -17.27 6.37
C ASP A 168 -10.85 -16.94 5.08
N THR A 169 -9.53 -17.18 5.10
CA THR A 169 -8.64 -16.93 3.96
C THR A 169 -8.96 -17.83 2.75
N ASN A 170 -9.77 -18.87 2.93
CA ASN A 170 -10.25 -19.77 1.87
C ASN A 170 -11.65 -19.41 1.35
N ASP A 171 -12.31 -18.40 1.93
CA ASP A 171 -13.64 -17.92 1.54
C ASP A 171 -13.74 -16.39 1.58
N THR A 172 -12.96 -15.73 0.72
CA THR A 172 -12.96 -14.26 0.61
C THR A 172 -13.85 -13.77 -0.55
N PRO A 173 -14.22 -12.48 -0.58
CA PRO A 173 -14.96 -11.92 -1.71
C PRO A 173 -14.23 -12.05 -3.05
N PHE A 174 -12.89 -12.11 -3.06
CA PHE A 174 -12.11 -12.38 -4.26
C PHE A 174 -12.41 -13.77 -4.85
N GLN A 175 -12.37 -14.85 -4.04
CA GLN A 175 -12.69 -16.20 -4.53
C GLN A 175 -14.12 -16.28 -5.05
N PHE A 176 -15.06 -15.64 -4.35
CA PHE A 176 -16.45 -15.54 -4.79
C PHE A 176 -16.57 -14.88 -6.16
N ALA A 177 -15.92 -13.74 -6.36
CA ALA A 177 -15.98 -12.99 -7.61
C ALA A 177 -15.32 -13.74 -8.78
N MET A 178 -14.21 -14.44 -8.52
CA MET A 178 -13.46 -15.16 -9.54
C MET A 178 -13.99 -16.57 -9.81
N GLY A 179 -14.92 -17.07 -9.00
CA GLY A 179 -15.48 -18.42 -9.13
C GLY A 179 -14.43 -19.52 -8.98
N ASN A 180 -13.38 -19.30 -8.18
CA ASN A 180 -12.31 -20.27 -7.94
C ASN A 180 -11.97 -20.36 -6.44
N LYS A 181 -11.13 -21.35 -6.07
CA LYS A 181 -10.70 -21.59 -4.68
C LYS A 181 -9.23 -21.23 -4.42
N LEU A 182 -8.56 -20.61 -5.40
CA LEU A 182 -7.18 -20.17 -5.23
C LEU A 182 -7.14 -19.01 -4.24
N ARG A 183 -6.09 -18.94 -3.42
CA ARG A 183 -5.80 -17.71 -2.67
C ARG A 183 -5.27 -16.66 -3.65
N TYR A 184 -5.32 -15.38 -3.26
CA TYR A 184 -5.00 -14.28 -4.15
C TYR A 184 -3.60 -14.38 -4.78
N PHE A 185 -2.58 -14.74 -3.99
CA PHE A 185 -1.22 -14.92 -4.51
C PHE A 185 -1.07 -16.12 -5.46
N ASP A 186 -1.70 -17.26 -5.14
CA ASP A 186 -1.71 -18.42 -6.05
C ASP A 186 -2.37 -18.06 -7.38
N TYR A 187 -3.46 -17.30 -7.33
CA TYR A 187 -4.11 -16.78 -8.53
C TYR A 187 -3.19 -15.84 -9.33
N LEU A 188 -2.51 -14.89 -8.68
CA LEU A 188 -1.59 -13.98 -9.36
C LEU A 188 -0.44 -14.72 -10.02
N SER A 189 0.11 -15.76 -9.38
CA SER A 189 1.18 -16.59 -9.96
C SER A 189 0.77 -17.23 -11.30
N SER A 190 -0.53 -17.49 -11.48
CA SER A 190 -1.10 -18.00 -12.75
C SER A 190 -1.36 -16.91 -13.80
N LYS A 191 -1.16 -15.63 -13.45
CA LYS A 191 -1.47 -14.44 -14.27
C LYS A 191 -0.27 -13.48 -14.33
N PRO A 192 0.76 -13.77 -15.13
CA PRO A 192 1.99 -12.96 -15.19
C PRO A 192 1.74 -11.45 -15.38
N TYR A 193 0.80 -11.11 -16.26
CA TYR A 193 0.43 -9.72 -16.51
C TYR A 193 -0.05 -8.95 -15.25
N TYR A 194 -0.83 -9.59 -14.36
CA TYR A 194 -1.25 -8.95 -13.11
C TYR A 194 -0.19 -9.08 -12.01
N GLN A 195 0.58 -10.17 -12.01
CA GLN A 195 1.70 -10.38 -11.09
C GLN A 195 2.78 -9.31 -11.27
N ASP A 196 3.16 -9.00 -12.52
CA ASP A 196 4.19 -7.99 -12.82
C ASP A 196 3.75 -6.60 -12.35
N ALA A 197 2.48 -6.26 -12.60
CA ALA A 197 1.89 -5.02 -12.13
C ALA A 197 1.85 -4.95 -10.60
N PHE A 198 1.43 -6.03 -9.93
CA PHE A 198 1.46 -6.15 -8.48
C PHE A 198 2.87 -5.95 -7.92
N ASN A 199 3.86 -6.70 -8.43
CA ASN A 199 5.25 -6.63 -7.99
C ASN A 199 5.83 -5.22 -8.13
N THR A 200 5.55 -4.55 -9.25
CA THR A 200 5.98 -3.16 -9.49
C THR A 200 5.39 -2.21 -8.46
N VAL A 201 4.10 -2.35 -8.13
CA VAL A 201 3.44 -1.51 -7.12
C VAL A 201 3.99 -1.81 -5.73
N MET A 202 4.15 -3.08 -5.35
CA MET A 202 4.67 -3.45 -4.02
C MET A 202 6.09 -2.95 -3.79
N THR A 203 6.93 -2.96 -4.83
CA THR A 203 8.33 -2.52 -4.75
C THR A 203 8.54 -1.01 -4.92
N SER A 204 7.48 -0.27 -5.24
CA SER A 204 7.55 1.17 -5.53
C SER A 204 8.07 1.99 -4.33
N SER A 205 8.96 2.96 -4.62
CA SER A 205 9.66 3.75 -3.61
C SER A 205 8.72 4.49 -2.66
N TYR A 206 7.58 5.01 -3.14
CA TYR A 206 6.59 5.73 -2.31
C TYR A 206 5.97 4.86 -1.19
N ARG A 207 6.02 3.52 -1.31
CA ARG A 207 5.59 2.61 -0.23
C ARG A 207 6.66 2.37 0.83
N ARG A 208 7.92 2.64 0.50
CA ARG A 208 9.08 2.49 1.39
C ARG A 208 9.65 3.82 1.86
N THR A 209 8.96 4.93 1.62
CA THR A 209 9.36 6.25 2.13
C THR A 209 9.08 6.35 3.62
N GLY A 210 10.10 6.69 4.40
CA GLY A 210 9.96 7.02 5.80
C GLY A 210 11.24 6.78 6.58
N LYS A 211 11.22 7.20 7.84
CA LYS A 211 12.28 6.83 8.77
C LYS A 211 12.16 5.35 9.09
N LYS A 212 13.29 4.65 9.18
CA LYS A 212 13.36 3.27 9.65
C LYS A 212 12.96 3.21 11.12
N TRP A 213 12.38 2.09 11.55
CA TRP A 213 11.90 1.94 12.92
C TRP A 213 12.98 2.22 13.96
N PHE A 214 14.21 1.80 13.66
CA PHE A 214 15.38 1.99 14.52
C PHE A 214 15.92 3.43 14.57
N GLU A 215 15.42 4.35 13.74
CA GLU A 215 15.76 5.78 13.84
C GLU A 215 14.95 6.51 14.92
N PHE A 216 13.80 5.96 15.32
CA PHE A 216 12.92 6.56 16.32
C PHE A 216 12.61 5.64 17.51
N PHE A 217 13.04 4.39 17.44
CA PHE A 217 13.07 3.46 18.57
C PHE A 217 14.46 3.49 19.24
N PRO A 218 14.55 3.52 20.58
CA PRO A 218 15.83 3.64 21.29
C PRO A 218 16.55 2.28 21.36
N VAL A 219 17.12 1.85 20.22
CA VAL A 219 17.78 0.56 20.02
C VAL A 219 18.81 0.27 21.10
N GLU A 220 19.85 1.09 21.23
CA GLU A 220 20.97 0.85 22.15
C GLU A 220 20.54 0.73 23.63
N LYS A 221 19.40 1.31 23.99
CA LYS A 221 18.85 1.23 25.35
C LYS A 221 17.99 -0.01 25.58
N LYS A 222 17.29 -0.48 24.54
CA LYS A 222 16.24 -1.52 24.67
C LYS A 222 16.68 -2.87 24.14
N LEU A 223 17.54 -2.91 23.13
CA LEU A 223 18.10 -4.12 22.54
C LEU A 223 19.52 -4.29 23.06
N GLN A 224 19.61 -4.82 24.28
CA GLN A 224 20.85 -5.15 24.95
C GLN A 224 20.84 -6.64 25.27
N VAL A 225 21.92 -7.31 24.92
CA VAL A 225 22.22 -8.70 25.26
C VAL A 225 23.56 -8.76 26.00
N GLN A 226 23.85 -9.88 26.67
CA GLN A 226 25.07 -10.01 27.49
C GLN A 226 26.22 -10.59 26.67
N ASP A 227 25.93 -11.60 25.85
CA ASP A 227 26.92 -12.35 25.08
C ASP A 227 26.66 -12.26 23.57
N GLU A 228 27.70 -12.40 22.75
CA GLU A 228 27.59 -12.43 21.29
C GLU A 228 26.73 -13.61 20.76
N SER A 229 26.63 -14.68 21.55
CA SER A 229 25.80 -15.83 21.25
C SER A 229 24.32 -15.63 21.58
N ASP A 230 23.96 -14.61 22.36
CA ASP A 230 22.57 -14.31 22.65
C ASP A 230 21.88 -13.82 21.38
N VAL A 231 20.62 -14.22 21.17
CA VAL A 231 19.87 -13.76 20.00
C VAL A 231 19.33 -12.36 20.26
N LEU A 232 19.87 -11.37 19.54
CA LEU A 232 19.47 -9.97 19.64
C LEU A 232 18.11 -9.72 18.98
N LEU A 233 17.93 -10.22 17.76
CA LEU A 233 16.75 -9.91 16.96
C LEU A 233 16.42 -11.07 16.01
N VAL A 234 15.17 -11.50 16.05
CA VAL A 234 14.58 -12.42 15.06
C VAL A 234 13.62 -11.63 14.18
N ASP A 235 13.93 -11.49 12.90
CA ASP A 235 13.06 -10.89 11.89
C ASP A 235 12.15 -11.97 11.31
N VAL A 236 10.88 -11.98 11.74
CA VAL A 236 9.89 -13.02 11.47
C VAL A 236 9.06 -12.64 10.23
N GLY A 237 9.12 -13.45 9.17
CA GLY A 237 8.54 -13.09 7.88
C GLY A 237 9.28 -11.93 7.22
N GLY A 238 10.60 -11.86 7.40
CA GLY A 238 11.44 -10.74 6.96
C GLY A 238 11.73 -10.72 5.45
N GLY A 239 11.18 -11.66 4.68
CA GLY A 239 11.42 -11.79 3.25
C GLY A 239 12.89 -12.00 2.93
N HIS A 240 13.47 -11.04 2.22
CA HIS A 240 14.87 -11.07 1.81
C HIS A 240 15.79 -10.33 2.80
N GLY A 241 15.29 -9.98 4.00
CA GLY A 241 16.06 -9.40 5.09
C GLY A 241 16.51 -7.95 4.90
N SER A 242 15.85 -7.19 4.01
CA SER A 242 16.27 -5.82 3.70
C SER A 242 16.31 -4.90 4.93
N ASP A 243 15.36 -5.03 5.86
CA ASP A 243 15.34 -4.21 7.08
C ASP A 243 16.37 -4.67 8.10
N LEU A 244 16.58 -5.98 8.23
CA LEU A 244 17.62 -6.56 9.10
C LEU A 244 19.03 -6.18 8.64
N LEU A 245 19.26 -6.13 7.32
CA LEU A 245 20.52 -5.64 6.72
C LEU A 245 20.78 -4.18 7.06
N LEU A 246 19.78 -3.31 6.84
CA LEU A 246 19.91 -1.89 7.17
C LEU A 246 20.09 -1.66 8.67
N PHE A 247 19.46 -2.47 9.51
CA PHE A 247 19.68 -2.46 10.96
C PHE A 247 21.13 -2.82 11.29
N GLN A 248 21.67 -3.91 10.72
CA GLN A 248 23.05 -4.32 10.94
C GLN A 248 24.06 -3.26 10.47
N GLU A 249 23.85 -2.64 9.31
CA GLU A 249 24.70 -1.57 8.78
C GLU A 249 24.75 -0.35 9.72
N GLN A 250 23.62 -0.04 10.38
CA GLN A 250 23.51 1.09 11.31
C GLN A 250 24.12 0.80 12.69
N PHE A 251 24.11 -0.46 13.13
CA PHE A 251 24.50 -0.87 14.47
C PHE A 251 25.54 -2.01 14.47
N LEU A 252 26.67 -1.79 13.80
CA LEU A 252 27.75 -2.76 13.66
C LEU A 252 28.37 -3.23 15.00
N ASP A 253 28.29 -2.38 16.02
CA ASP A 253 28.88 -2.63 17.35
C ASP A 253 27.87 -3.20 18.36
N LEU A 254 26.62 -3.45 17.96
CA LEU A 254 25.65 -4.10 18.86
C LEU A 254 25.97 -5.60 18.95
N PRO A 255 26.22 -6.14 20.16
CA PRO A 255 26.48 -7.55 20.33
C PRO A 255 25.22 -8.38 20.05
N GLY A 256 25.44 -9.63 19.67
CA GLY A 256 24.39 -10.64 19.57
C GLY A 256 24.04 -11.08 18.16
N THR A 257 23.33 -12.19 18.08
CA THR A 257 22.98 -12.86 16.85
C THR A 257 21.72 -12.28 16.21
N LEU A 258 21.77 -12.02 14.91
CA LEU A 258 20.63 -11.64 14.07
C LEU A 258 20.13 -12.86 13.29
N ILE A 259 18.83 -13.12 13.32
CA ILE A 259 18.19 -14.25 12.63
C ILE A 259 17.12 -13.72 11.69
N LEU A 260 17.20 -14.09 10.42
CA LEU A 260 16.15 -13.86 9.42
C LEU A 260 15.31 -15.13 9.28
N GLN A 261 14.01 -15.02 9.52
CA GLN A 261 13.04 -16.09 9.32
C GLN A 261 12.06 -15.75 8.20
N ASP A 262 11.85 -16.72 7.31
CA ASP A 262 10.79 -16.75 6.31
C ASP A 262 10.57 -18.20 5.88
N LEU A 263 9.63 -18.48 4.98
CA LEU A 263 9.42 -19.82 4.45
C LEU A 263 10.72 -20.37 3.83
N PRO A 264 10.97 -21.70 3.90
CA PRO A 264 12.25 -22.28 3.45
C PRO A 264 12.67 -21.86 2.04
N HIS A 265 11.74 -21.86 1.09
CA HIS A 265 12.01 -21.47 -0.30
C HIS A 265 12.37 -19.98 -0.47
N VAL A 266 11.90 -19.10 0.43
CA VAL A 266 12.27 -17.68 0.41
C VAL A 266 13.70 -17.53 0.90
N ILE A 267 14.04 -18.15 2.03
CA ILE A 267 15.39 -18.14 2.61
C ILE A 267 16.42 -18.73 1.64
N GLU A 268 16.09 -19.82 0.94
CA GLU A 268 16.96 -20.44 -0.06
C GLU A 268 17.32 -19.50 -1.24
N THR A 269 16.45 -18.54 -1.56
CA THR A 269 16.65 -17.59 -2.66
C THR A 269 17.21 -16.23 -2.21
N ALA A 270 17.25 -15.97 -0.91
CA ALA A 270 17.73 -14.70 -0.36
C ALA A 270 19.26 -14.65 -0.31
N THR A 271 19.82 -13.49 -0.64
CA THR A 271 21.26 -13.22 -0.45
C THR A 271 21.49 -12.74 0.98
N ILE A 272 21.79 -13.68 1.88
CA ILE A 272 21.98 -13.41 3.31
C ILE A 272 23.50 -13.34 3.62
N PRO A 273 24.02 -12.24 4.18
CA PRO A 273 25.40 -12.15 4.62
C PRO A 273 25.71 -13.16 5.73
N SER A 274 26.97 -13.59 5.85
CA SER A 274 27.40 -14.53 6.89
C SER A 274 27.21 -14.03 8.33
N SER A 275 27.00 -12.73 8.50
CA SER A 275 26.71 -12.06 9.77
C SER A 275 25.23 -12.15 10.19
N ILE A 276 24.37 -12.76 9.37
CA ILE A 276 22.95 -13.00 9.65
C ILE A 276 22.67 -14.49 9.44
N ILE A 277 21.96 -15.11 10.39
CA ILE A 277 21.54 -16.50 10.24
C ILE A 277 20.20 -16.55 9.50
N GLY A 278 20.18 -17.14 8.31
CA GLY A 278 18.93 -17.47 7.61
C GLY A 278 18.32 -18.75 8.17
N GLN A 279 17.03 -18.72 8.52
CA GLN A 279 16.31 -19.87 9.06
C GLN A 279 14.93 -20.02 8.40
N GLY A 280 14.73 -21.12 7.67
CA GLY A 280 13.40 -21.47 7.15
C GLY A 280 12.41 -21.75 8.28
N HIS A 281 11.32 -20.99 8.37
CA HIS A 281 10.31 -21.11 9.42
C HIS A 281 8.93 -20.63 8.94
N ASP A 282 7.89 -21.39 9.27
CA ASP A 282 6.49 -20.96 9.18
C ASP A 282 6.04 -20.43 10.56
N PHE A 283 5.65 -19.15 10.64
CA PHE A 283 5.26 -18.50 11.89
C PHE A 283 3.97 -19.07 12.53
N PHE A 284 3.24 -19.95 11.86
CA PHE A 284 2.12 -20.68 12.47
C PHE A 284 2.56 -21.86 13.33
N ASP A 285 3.78 -22.36 13.08
CA ASP A 285 4.42 -23.40 13.87
C ASP A 285 4.98 -22.84 15.19
N GLU A 286 5.45 -23.73 16.06
CA GLU A 286 6.15 -23.31 17.26
C GLU A 286 7.43 -22.52 16.90
N GLN A 287 7.57 -21.30 17.43
CA GLN A 287 8.75 -20.48 17.20
C GLN A 287 10.01 -21.17 17.76
N PRO A 288 10.99 -21.55 16.90
CA PRO A 288 12.15 -22.36 17.29
C PRO A 288 13.20 -21.60 18.10
N VAL A 289 13.31 -20.28 17.92
CA VAL A 289 14.25 -19.45 18.65
C VAL A 289 13.61 -19.02 19.95
N LYS A 290 14.12 -19.48 21.10
CA LYS A 290 13.60 -19.16 22.43
C LYS A 290 14.43 -18.07 23.10
N GLY A 291 13.79 -17.20 23.88
CA GLY A 291 14.45 -16.20 24.71
C GLY A 291 15.17 -15.08 23.95
N ALA A 292 14.85 -14.86 22.66
CA ALA A 292 15.46 -13.78 21.90
C ALA A 292 15.13 -12.41 22.54
N LYS A 293 16.06 -11.45 22.42
CA LYS A 293 15.86 -10.13 22.99
C LYS A 293 14.70 -9.39 22.33
N ALA A 294 14.54 -9.55 21.02
CA ALA A 294 13.36 -9.09 20.30
C ALA A 294 12.93 -10.04 19.18
N TYR A 295 11.62 -10.16 19.00
CA TYR A 295 10.99 -10.69 17.79
C TYR A 295 10.38 -9.52 17.04
N TYR A 296 10.63 -9.44 15.74
CA TYR A 296 10.19 -8.34 14.89
C TYR A 296 9.32 -8.86 13.75
N LEU A 297 8.20 -8.19 13.53
CA LEU A 297 7.25 -8.44 12.45
C LEU A 297 7.08 -7.13 11.68
N ARG A 298 7.18 -7.17 10.35
CA ARG A 298 6.92 -6.00 9.51
C ARG A 298 6.00 -6.36 8.36
N THR A 299 4.87 -5.67 8.25
CA THR A 299 3.88 -5.92 7.17
C THR A 299 3.56 -7.41 7.05
N VAL A 300 3.27 -8.04 8.19
CA VAL A 300 2.91 -9.47 8.28
C VAL A 300 1.47 -9.60 8.76
N LEU A 301 1.11 -8.93 9.86
CA LEU A 301 -0.18 -9.14 10.53
C LEU A 301 -1.35 -8.58 9.72
N HIS A 302 -1.10 -7.60 8.84
CA HIS A 302 -2.13 -7.05 7.97
C HIS A 302 -2.62 -8.03 6.88
N ASP A 303 -1.87 -9.09 6.59
CA ASP A 303 -2.24 -10.12 5.60
C ASP A 303 -3.17 -11.17 6.18
N TRP A 304 -3.40 -11.15 7.50
CA TRP A 304 -4.10 -12.22 8.21
C TRP A 304 -5.38 -11.74 8.90
N PRO A 305 -6.43 -12.59 8.97
CA PRO A 305 -7.58 -12.34 9.83
C PRO A 305 -7.19 -12.39 11.31
N ASP A 306 -8.02 -11.81 12.17
CA ASP A 306 -7.74 -11.65 13.61
C ASP A 306 -7.36 -12.97 14.30
N ALA A 307 -8.04 -14.08 13.97
CA ALA A 307 -7.77 -15.39 14.57
C ALA A 307 -6.33 -15.87 14.27
N GLN A 308 -5.88 -15.71 13.02
CA GLN A 308 -4.53 -16.07 12.60
C GLN A 308 -3.50 -15.09 13.17
N VAL A 309 -3.83 -13.80 13.28
CA VAL A 309 -2.97 -12.83 13.99
C VAL A 309 -2.76 -13.27 15.44
N VAL A 310 -3.82 -13.61 16.17
CA VAL A 310 -3.71 -14.10 17.55
C VAL A 310 -2.90 -15.39 17.63
N GLN A 311 -3.04 -16.31 16.66
CA GLN A 311 -2.21 -17.52 16.57
C GLN A 311 -0.73 -17.18 16.44
N ILE A 312 -0.34 -16.32 15.49
CA ILE A 312 1.04 -15.89 15.27
C ILE A 312 1.60 -15.25 16.54
N LEU A 313 0.87 -14.29 17.11
CA LEU A 313 1.26 -13.60 18.34
C LEU A 313 1.43 -14.57 19.52
N THR A 314 0.58 -15.60 19.61
CA THR A 314 0.68 -16.66 20.61
C THR A 314 1.96 -17.48 20.45
N ARG A 315 2.32 -17.86 19.22
CA ARG A 315 3.58 -18.60 18.94
C ARG A 315 4.81 -17.80 19.34
N LEU A 316 4.80 -16.50 19.09
CA LEU A 316 5.90 -15.61 19.49
C LEU A 316 5.93 -15.44 21.01
N ARG A 317 4.78 -15.19 21.66
CA ARG A 317 4.70 -15.11 23.13
C ARG A 317 5.30 -16.35 23.79
N ASP A 318 4.98 -17.55 23.30
CA ASP A 318 5.44 -18.81 23.88
C ASP A 318 6.97 -19.02 23.76
N ALA A 319 7.64 -18.27 22.89
CA ALA A 319 9.09 -18.26 22.77
C ALA A 319 9.78 -17.12 23.53
N MET A 320 9.04 -16.10 23.96
CA MET A 320 9.56 -14.93 24.66
C MET A 320 9.89 -15.24 26.12
N ASP A 321 10.95 -14.60 26.61
CA ASP A 321 11.19 -14.44 28.05
C ASP A 321 10.55 -13.14 28.56
N LEU A 322 10.48 -12.97 29.89
CA LEU A 322 9.96 -11.73 30.52
C LEU A 322 10.74 -10.46 30.10
N SER A 323 11.97 -10.62 29.61
CA SER A 323 12.81 -9.52 29.14
C SER A 323 12.74 -9.27 27.62
N SER A 324 12.11 -10.18 26.88
CA SER A 324 11.94 -10.10 25.43
C SER A 324 10.98 -8.99 25.03
N LEU A 325 11.17 -8.45 23.84
CA LEU A 325 10.28 -7.50 23.20
C LEU A 325 9.62 -8.14 21.98
N LEU A 326 8.37 -7.80 21.74
CA LEU A 326 7.74 -7.98 20.44
C LEU A 326 7.63 -6.61 19.77
N LEU A 327 8.18 -6.49 18.57
CA LEU A 327 8.20 -5.26 17.78
C LEU A 327 7.39 -5.49 16.51
N ILE A 328 6.28 -4.78 16.34
CA ILE A 328 5.40 -4.92 15.18
C ILE A 328 5.43 -3.61 14.41
N GLU A 329 6.03 -3.60 13.22
CA GLU A 329 5.99 -2.47 12.30
C GLU A 329 4.86 -2.65 11.29
N GLU A 330 3.77 -1.93 11.54
CA GLU A 330 2.58 -1.92 10.70
C GLU A 330 2.13 -0.48 10.46
N LYS A 331 1.40 -0.25 9.37
CA LYS A 331 0.78 1.06 9.14
C LYS A 331 -0.52 1.16 9.94
N ALA A 332 -0.43 1.54 11.22
CA ALA A 332 -1.62 1.71 12.03
C ALA A 332 -2.54 2.79 11.46
N MET A 333 -3.82 2.44 11.28
CA MET A 333 -4.82 3.38 10.82
C MET A 333 -5.12 4.45 11.89
N PRO A 334 -5.40 5.69 11.49
CA PRO A 334 -5.85 6.71 12.42
C PRO A 334 -7.23 6.38 12.97
N GLU A 335 -7.44 6.59 14.27
CA GLU A 335 -8.74 6.35 14.94
C GLU A 335 -9.87 7.26 14.40
N LYS A 336 -9.52 8.38 13.75
CA LYS A 336 -10.48 9.36 13.21
C LYS A 336 -9.93 9.97 11.91
N ASN A 337 -10.83 10.49 11.08
CA ASN A 337 -10.50 11.17 9.83
C ASN A 337 -9.66 10.30 8.88
N LEU A 338 -10.06 9.03 8.73
CA LEU A 338 -9.39 8.06 7.86
C LEU A 338 -9.24 8.61 6.42
N PRO A 339 -8.02 8.76 5.90
CA PRO A 339 -7.81 9.17 4.52
C PRO A 339 -8.38 8.14 3.54
N LEU A 340 -8.92 8.60 2.41
CA LEU A 340 -9.52 7.72 1.39
C LEU A 340 -8.59 6.57 0.97
N MET A 341 -7.29 6.84 0.77
CA MET A 341 -6.35 5.80 0.36
C MET A 341 -6.14 4.71 1.43
N ALA A 342 -6.24 5.06 2.72
CA ALA A 342 -6.18 4.07 3.78
C ALA A 342 -7.46 3.21 3.81
N ALA A 343 -8.63 3.82 3.63
CA ALA A 343 -9.90 3.08 3.52
C ALA A 343 -9.93 2.14 2.29
N VAL A 344 -9.39 2.58 1.15
CA VAL A 344 -9.25 1.74 -0.05
C VAL A 344 -8.27 0.58 0.20
N GLY A 345 -7.17 0.83 0.93
CA GLY A 345 -6.23 -0.21 1.35
C GLY A 345 -6.91 -1.28 2.19
N ASP A 346 -7.61 -0.89 3.25
CA ASP A 346 -8.33 -1.80 4.14
C ASP A 346 -9.37 -2.66 3.38
N MET A 347 -10.18 -2.04 2.54
CA MET A 347 -11.11 -2.78 1.68
C MET A 347 -10.39 -3.78 0.76
N SER A 348 -9.22 -3.42 0.23
CA SER A 348 -8.43 -4.30 -0.62
C SER A 348 -7.92 -5.53 0.15
N MET A 349 -7.52 -5.33 1.41
CA MET A 349 -7.10 -6.40 2.32
C MET A 349 -8.25 -7.35 2.66
N MET A 350 -9.40 -6.81 3.07
CA MET A 350 -10.62 -7.59 3.36
C MET A 350 -11.04 -8.43 2.16
N VAL A 351 -11.01 -7.84 0.96
CA VAL A 351 -11.50 -8.52 -0.26
C VAL A 351 -10.57 -9.61 -0.74
N SER A 352 -9.26 -9.44 -0.60
CA SER A 352 -8.29 -10.37 -1.18
C SER A 352 -7.84 -11.47 -0.20
N PHE A 353 -7.83 -11.14 1.10
CA PHE A 353 -7.19 -11.98 2.12
C PHE A 353 -8.10 -12.27 3.32
N ALA A 354 -9.32 -11.73 3.38
CA ALA A 354 -10.16 -11.73 4.59
C ALA A 354 -9.42 -11.15 5.81
N SER A 355 -8.51 -10.20 5.56
CA SER A 355 -7.70 -9.53 6.57
C SER A 355 -8.12 -8.06 6.72
N ALA A 356 -7.37 -7.29 7.51
CA ALA A 356 -7.70 -5.90 7.81
C ALA A 356 -6.45 -5.05 8.02
N GLU A 357 -6.53 -3.79 7.59
CA GLU A 357 -5.71 -2.73 8.17
C GLU A 357 -6.30 -2.40 9.55
N ARG A 358 -5.46 -2.11 10.54
CA ARG A 358 -5.91 -2.00 11.95
C ARG A 358 -5.42 -0.72 12.59
N THR A 359 -6.20 -0.19 13.53
CA THR A 359 -5.74 0.91 14.39
C THR A 359 -4.83 0.39 15.51
N GLU A 360 -4.11 1.29 16.17
CA GLU A 360 -3.32 0.95 17.36
C GLU A 360 -4.16 0.24 18.43
N ARG A 361 -5.40 0.71 18.65
CA ARG A 361 -6.33 0.10 19.61
C ARG A 361 -6.74 -1.31 19.22
N GLU A 362 -6.92 -1.58 17.93
CA GLU A 362 -7.27 -2.91 17.42
C GLU A 362 -6.09 -3.88 17.56
N TYR A 363 -4.88 -3.46 17.20
CA TYR A 363 -3.66 -4.24 17.50
C TYR A 363 -3.50 -4.50 19.00
N GLY A 364 -3.77 -3.50 19.85
CA GLY A 364 -3.74 -3.66 21.31
C GLY A 364 -4.66 -4.78 21.82
N LYS A 365 -5.87 -4.90 21.25
CA LYS A 365 -6.80 -5.99 21.60
C LYS A 365 -6.27 -7.36 21.18
N LEU A 366 -5.74 -7.49 19.97
CA LEU A 366 -5.19 -8.75 19.46
C LEU A 366 -3.98 -9.20 20.28
N LEU A 367 -3.13 -8.24 20.70
CA LEU A 367 -2.05 -8.49 21.64
C LEU A 367 -2.57 -9.02 22.98
N GLU A 368 -3.60 -8.38 23.55
CA GLU A 368 -4.20 -8.81 24.82
C GLU A 368 -4.79 -10.22 24.75
N GLU A 369 -5.49 -10.55 23.66
CA GLU A 369 -6.02 -11.89 23.40
C GLU A 369 -4.91 -12.94 23.32
N ALA A 370 -3.77 -12.58 22.72
CA ALA A 370 -2.57 -13.39 22.66
C ALA A 370 -1.74 -13.37 23.96
N GLY A 371 -2.18 -12.73 25.03
CA GLY A 371 -1.46 -12.67 26.31
C GLY A 371 -0.24 -11.75 26.35
N LEU A 372 -0.22 -10.77 25.46
CA LEU A 372 0.74 -9.71 25.39
C LEU A 372 0.09 -8.39 25.85
N GLU A 373 0.91 -7.40 26.21
CA GLU A 373 0.46 -6.04 26.48
C GLU A 373 1.20 -5.06 25.57
N LEU A 374 0.45 -4.12 24.99
CA LEU A 374 1.03 -3.01 24.24
C LEU A 374 1.67 -2.03 25.22
N VAL A 375 2.99 -1.86 25.12
CA VAL A 375 3.77 -0.95 25.98
C VAL A 375 3.75 0.46 25.41
N LYS A 376 4.01 0.58 24.09
CA LYS A 376 4.10 1.87 23.42
C LYS A 376 3.99 1.73 21.91
N CYS A 377 3.28 2.66 21.28
CA CYS A 377 3.35 2.91 19.85
C CYS A 377 4.38 4.01 19.57
N TRP A 378 5.37 3.69 18.74
CA TRP A 378 6.41 4.61 18.30
C TRP A 378 6.10 5.08 16.88
N ALA A 379 6.08 6.40 16.68
CA ALA A 379 5.88 7.00 15.37
C ALA A 379 6.74 8.28 15.24
N PRO A 380 7.23 8.61 14.03
CA PRO A 380 7.90 9.88 13.80
C PRO A 380 6.96 11.07 14.10
N GLN A 381 7.45 12.06 14.85
CA GLN A 381 6.64 13.20 15.32
C GLN A 381 6.01 14.04 14.19
N GLU A 382 6.52 13.94 12.97
CA GLU A 382 6.14 14.80 11.82
C GLU A 382 5.09 14.16 10.88
N THR A 383 4.71 12.88 11.08
CA THR A 383 4.02 12.10 10.02
C THR A 383 3.00 11.07 10.53
N PHE A 384 2.31 11.35 11.63
CA PHE A 384 1.25 10.46 12.13
C PHE A 384 0.22 10.12 11.03
N GLY A 385 0.11 8.84 10.67
CA GLY A 385 -0.83 8.31 9.66
C GLY A 385 -0.30 8.19 8.22
N THR A 386 0.92 8.66 7.92
CA THR A 386 1.53 8.51 6.58
C THR A 386 2.73 7.57 6.54
N GLN A 387 3.35 7.26 7.69
CA GLN A 387 4.45 6.30 7.82
C GLN A 387 4.07 5.12 8.74
N PRO A 388 4.77 3.97 8.62
CA PRO A 388 4.61 2.86 9.56
C PRO A 388 4.84 3.28 11.01
N SER A 389 4.06 2.71 11.91
CA SER A 389 4.26 2.81 13.36
C SER A 389 4.88 1.52 13.87
N LEU A 390 5.75 1.62 14.86
CA LEU A 390 6.31 0.47 15.55
C LEU A 390 5.58 0.27 16.88
N LEU A 391 4.83 -0.81 17.02
CA LEU A 391 4.20 -1.21 18.27
C LEU A 391 5.19 -2.05 19.07
N GLU A 392 5.55 -1.58 20.27
CA GLU A 392 6.33 -2.32 21.25
C GLU A 392 5.38 -3.04 22.22
N ALA A 393 5.48 -4.36 22.27
CA ALA A 393 4.70 -5.21 23.17
C ALA A 393 5.59 -6.16 23.99
N LYS A 394 5.03 -6.67 25.10
CA LYS A 394 5.68 -7.61 26.02
C LYS A 394 4.69 -8.65 26.53
N ILE A 395 5.17 -9.70 27.18
CA ILE A 395 4.31 -10.64 27.92
C ILE A 395 3.52 -9.88 28.99
N LYS A 396 2.20 -10.05 29.00
CA LYS A 396 1.33 -9.46 30.02
C LYS A 396 1.54 -10.16 31.35
N ALA A 397 1.96 -9.41 32.37
CA ALA A 397 2.22 -9.97 33.69
C ALA A 397 0.97 -10.65 34.29
N GLY A 398 1.12 -11.89 34.77
CA GLY A 398 0.03 -12.63 35.39
C GLY A 398 -1.06 -13.12 34.42
N TRP A 399 -0.80 -13.10 33.11
CA TRP A 399 -1.74 -13.64 32.12
C TRP A 399 -2.03 -15.13 32.38
N LYS A 400 -3.31 -15.48 32.26
CA LYS A 400 -3.80 -16.85 32.21
C LYS A 400 -4.58 -17.00 30.91
N PRO A 401 -4.48 -18.13 30.20
CA PRO A 401 -5.30 -18.37 29.02
C PRO A 401 -6.79 -18.23 29.36
N PRO A 402 -7.62 -17.70 28.45
CA PRO A 402 -9.06 -17.72 28.62
C PRO A 402 -9.50 -19.15 28.91
N THR A 403 -10.20 -19.38 30.02
CA THR A 403 -10.83 -20.68 30.28
C THR A 403 -11.92 -20.88 29.23
N GLY A 404 -11.66 -21.80 28.29
CA GLY A 404 -12.60 -22.17 27.22
C GLY A 404 -13.85 -22.86 27.72
#